data_AF-R0KPB9-F1
#
_entry.id   AF-R0KPB9-F1
#
_cell.length_a   1.000
_cell.length_b   1.000
_cell.length_c   1.000
_cell.angle_alpha   90.00
_cell.angle_beta   90.00
_cell.angle_gamma   90.00
#
_symmetry.space_group_name_H-M   'P 1'
#
loop_
_entity.id
_entity.type
_entity.pdbx_description
1 polymer ?
#
loop_
_entity_poly.entity_id
_entity_poly.type
_entity_poly.pdbx_seq_one_letter_code
_entity_poly.pdbx_strand_id
1 'polypeptide(L)'
;MTAQKDDTAIKKRQTAKKPKDKNAPKPPLTPYLRFGAQQRAADKTITALPVAKQGKVLAEMWSKLSDEAKNKFKEEYTEEKAIYDKNYEEYKKTDDYKKYQDLLKSLGTFKEKKTKRQSAYNVYYKEQYGIIASKTKGLEMKDITAIIVKNWKEIDEPTKKIYAEKAKKANDLNKENKGEVGDSDE
;
A
#
# COMPACT_ATOMS: atom_id res chain seq x y z
N MET A 1 6.40 4.26 44.79
CA MET A 1 7.17 4.80 43.65
C MET A 1 6.32 4.67 42.40
N THR A 2 5.57 5.72 42.08
CA THR A 2 4.63 5.81 40.95
C THR A 2 5.38 6.23 39.69
N ALA A 3 5.50 5.33 38.71
CA ALA A 3 6.07 5.66 37.41
C ALA A 3 4.99 6.21 36.48
N GLN A 4 5.07 7.51 36.19
CA GLN A 4 4.35 8.21 35.13
C GLN A 4 4.74 7.60 33.78
N LYS A 5 3.74 7.25 32.96
CA LYS A 5 3.94 6.95 31.53
C LYS A 5 3.48 8.16 30.73
N ASP A 6 4.46 8.88 30.21
CA ASP A 6 4.31 9.88 29.17
C ASP A 6 3.89 9.21 27.86
N ASP A 7 2.58 9.19 27.57
CA ASP A 7 2.08 8.82 26.25
C ASP A 7 2.02 10.05 25.34
N THR A 8 3.11 10.22 24.60
CA THR A 8 3.29 11.17 23.51
C THR A 8 2.06 11.29 22.61
N ALA A 9 1.46 12.48 22.59
CA ALA A 9 0.36 12.82 21.70
C ALA A 9 0.82 12.79 20.23
N ILE A 10 0.50 11.71 19.52
CA ILE A 10 0.65 11.64 18.06
C ILE A 10 -0.36 12.62 17.44
N LYS A 11 0.10 13.84 17.13
CA LYS A 11 -0.67 14.83 16.36
C LYS A 11 -1.03 14.23 15.00
N LYS A 12 -2.28 13.77 14.86
CA LYS A 12 -2.87 13.33 13.60
C LYS A 12 -2.80 14.49 12.59
N ARG A 13 -1.91 14.38 11.59
CA ARG A 13 -1.92 15.29 10.43
C ARG A 13 -3.29 15.16 9.75
N GLN A 14 -4.12 16.20 9.83
CA GLN A 14 -5.34 16.28 9.05
C GLN A 14 -4.95 16.48 7.58
N THR A 15 -4.79 15.39 6.83
CA THR A 15 -4.70 15.50 5.37
C THR A 15 -6.11 15.76 4.84
N ALA A 16 -6.27 16.83 4.06
CA ALA A 16 -7.49 17.10 3.33
C ALA A 16 -7.93 15.82 2.59
N LYS A 17 -9.18 15.40 2.82
CA LYS A 17 -9.72 14.20 2.18
C LYS A 17 -9.78 14.47 0.68
N LYS A 18 -9.24 13.55 -0.12
CA LYS A 18 -9.35 13.63 -1.59
C LYS A 18 -10.83 13.74 -2.00
N PRO A 19 -11.16 14.56 -3.01
CA PRO A 19 -12.53 14.61 -3.52
C PRO A 19 -12.96 13.22 -3.96
N LYS A 20 -14.23 12.87 -3.71
CA LYS A 20 -14.76 11.57 -4.13
C LYS A 20 -15.14 11.65 -5.61
N ASP A 21 -14.62 10.73 -6.38
CA ASP A 21 -15.05 10.51 -7.76
C ASP A 21 -16.47 9.94 -7.80
N LYS A 22 -17.37 10.57 -8.55
CA LYS A 22 -18.76 10.14 -8.70
C LYS A 22 -18.93 9.04 -9.75
N ASN A 23 -18.01 8.97 -10.71
CA ASN A 23 -18.09 8.07 -11.87
C ASN A 23 -17.29 6.78 -11.65
N ALA A 24 -16.37 6.79 -10.67
CA ALA A 24 -15.67 5.58 -10.26
C ALA A 24 -16.64 4.50 -9.73
N PRO A 25 -16.45 3.21 -10.11
CA PRO A 25 -17.21 2.13 -9.52
C PRO A 25 -17.01 2.11 -8.01
N LYS A 26 -18.03 1.71 -7.26
CA LYS A 26 -17.96 1.64 -5.80
C LYS A 26 -17.31 0.31 -5.38
N PRO A 27 -16.30 0.32 -4.50
CA PRO A 27 -15.72 -0.92 -4.01
C PRO A 27 -16.76 -1.73 -3.21
N PRO A 28 -16.70 -3.07 -3.28
CA PRO A 28 -17.58 -3.92 -2.50
C PRO A 28 -17.30 -3.77 -1.00
N LEU A 29 -18.32 -4.07 -0.18
CA LEU A 29 -18.17 -4.04 1.27
C LEU A 29 -17.27 -5.18 1.73
N THR A 30 -16.30 -4.87 2.59
CA THR A 30 -15.46 -5.90 3.20
C THR A 30 -16.31 -6.88 4.02
N PRO A 31 -15.86 -8.12 4.25
CA PRO A 31 -16.65 -9.15 4.93
C PRO A 31 -17.27 -8.68 6.26
N TYR A 32 -16.48 -8.01 7.09
CA TYR A 32 -16.94 -7.45 8.36
C TYR A 32 -17.98 -6.33 8.19
N LEU A 33 -17.80 -5.44 7.21
CA LEU A 33 -18.75 -4.35 6.96
C LEU A 33 -20.07 -4.87 6.38
N ARG A 34 -20.02 -5.91 5.53
CA ARG A 34 -21.19 -6.63 5.02
C ARG A 34 -21.96 -7.28 6.17
N PHE A 35 -21.28 -8.01 7.04
CA PHE A 35 -21.88 -8.57 8.25
C PHE A 35 -22.50 -7.48 9.13
N GLY A 36 -21.75 -6.39 9.40
CA GLY A 36 -22.25 -5.29 10.20
C GLY A 36 -23.49 -4.62 9.61
N ALA A 37 -23.58 -4.50 8.27
CA ALA A 37 -24.77 -4.01 7.59
C ALA A 37 -25.97 -4.97 7.75
N GLN A 38 -25.74 -6.28 7.61
CA GLN A 38 -26.78 -7.29 7.83
C GLN A 38 -27.29 -7.28 9.28
N GLN A 39 -26.40 -7.21 10.27
CA GLN A 39 -26.78 -7.18 11.68
C GLN A 39 -27.53 -5.91 12.06
N ARG A 40 -27.12 -4.74 11.53
CA ARG A 40 -27.88 -3.50 11.71
C ARG A 40 -29.26 -3.55 11.05
N ALA A 41 -29.40 -4.24 9.92
CA ALA A 41 -30.70 -4.42 9.26
C ALA A 41 -31.60 -5.41 10.02
N ALA A 42 -31.02 -6.45 10.60
CA ALA A 42 -31.72 -7.48 11.36
C ALA A 42 -32.15 -6.99 12.75
N ASP A 43 -31.28 -6.22 13.42
CA ASP A 43 -31.50 -5.79 14.80
C ASP A 43 -31.52 -4.26 14.92
N LYS A 44 -32.73 -3.72 15.10
CA LYS A 44 -32.96 -2.29 15.31
C LYS A 44 -32.34 -1.78 16.61
N THR A 45 -32.12 -2.64 17.61
CA THR A 45 -31.49 -2.25 18.87
C THR A 45 -30.04 -1.83 18.63
N ILE A 46 -29.33 -2.49 17.71
CA ILE A 46 -27.98 -2.09 17.29
C ILE A 46 -28.04 -0.70 16.64
N THR A 47 -28.99 -0.45 15.74
CA THR A 47 -29.10 0.87 15.10
C THR A 47 -29.50 2.00 16.06
N ALA A 48 -30.22 1.68 17.13
CA ALA A 48 -30.60 2.62 18.18
C ALA A 48 -29.42 2.99 19.10
N LEU A 49 -28.39 2.15 19.19
CA LEU A 49 -27.18 2.48 19.94
C LEU A 49 -26.38 3.61 19.25
N PRO A 50 -25.64 4.43 20.01
CA PRO A 50 -24.70 5.38 19.43
C PRO A 50 -23.69 4.67 18.52
N VAL A 51 -23.35 5.27 17.37
CA VAL A 51 -22.42 4.70 16.36
C VAL A 51 -21.10 4.21 16.98
N ALA A 52 -20.59 4.92 17.99
CA ALA A 52 -19.38 4.53 18.73
C ALA A 52 -19.52 3.21 19.50
N LYS A 53 -20.72 2.87 19.99
CA LYS A 53 -21.03 1.61 20.69
C LYS A 53 -21.40 0.48 19.72
N GLN A 54 -22.03 0.79 18.59
CA GLN A 54 -22.37 -0.20 17.56
C GLN A 54 -21.15 -0.99 17.10
N GLY A 55 -20.03 -0.30 16.86
CA GLY A 55 -18.80 -0.94 16.41
C GLY A 55 -18.26 -1.99 17.39
N LYS A 56 -18.43 -1.78 18.70
CA LYS A 56 -17.98 -2.74 19.72
C LYS A 56 -18.83 -4.01 19.70
N VAL A 57 -20.16 -3.84 19.70
CA VAL A 57 -21.11 -4.96 19.66
C VAL A 57 -20.92 -5.81 18.40
N LEU A 58 -20.77 -5.16 17.24
CA LEU A 58 -20.53 -5.86 15.98
C LEU A 58 -19.18 -6.60 15.95
N ALA A 59 -18.13 -6.02 16.54
CA ALA A 59 -16.83 -6.68 16.63
C ALA A 59 -16.89 -7.93 17.52
N GLU A 60 -17.59 -7.87 18.66
CA GLU A 60 -17.80 -9.01 19.53
C GLU A 60 -18.60 -10.11 18.83
N MET A 61 -19.70 -9.76 18.16
CA MET A 61 -20.50 -10.71 17.38
C MET A 61 -19.67 -11.36 16.26
N TRP A 62 -18.90 -10.57 15.51
CA TRP A 62 -18.02 -11.09 14.46
C TRP A 62 -16.96 -12.04 15.03
N SER A 63 -16.37 -11.72 16.17
CA SER A 63 -15.34 -12.58 16.80
C SER A 63 -15.90 -13.96 17.17
N LYS A 64 -17.15 -14.01 17.63
CA LYS A 64 -17.87 -15.22 18.04
C LYS A 64 -18.39 -16.08 16.87
N LEU A 65 -18.43 -15.56 15.65
CA LEU A 65 -18.81 -16.36 14.48
C LEU A 65 -17.81 -17.48 14.21
N SER A 66 -18.31 -18.62 13.73
CA SER A 66 -17.48 -19.70 13.21
C SER A 66 -16.66 -19.25 12.00
N ASP A 67 -15.54 -19.92 11.76
CA ASP A 67 -14.71 -19.63 10.60
C ASP A 67 -15.42 -19.92 9.28
N GLU A 68 -16.32 -20.91 9.26
CA GLU A 68 -17.19 -21.21 8.11
C GLU A 68 -18.11 -20.03 7.76
N ALA A 69 -18.79 -19.46 8.77
CA ALA A 69 -19.65 -18.30 8.57
C ALA A 69 -18.83 -17.08 8.10
N LYS A 70 -17.65 -16.85 8.68
CA LYS A 70 -16.72 -15.80 8.22
C LYS A 70 -16.24 -16.04 6.80
N ASN A 71 -15.97 -17.29 6.43
CA ASN A 71 -15.47 -17.66 5.11
C ASN A 71 -16.51 -17.41 4.03
N LYS A 72 -17.80 -17.68 4.28
CA LYS A 72 -18.87 -17.30 3.34
C LYS A 72 -18.83 -15.81 2.98
N PHE A 73 -18.67 -14.94 3.98
CA PHE A 73 -18.53 -13.49 3.72
C PHE A 73 -17.24 -13.12 2.99
N LYS A 74 -16.14 -13.88 3.19
CA LYS A 74 -14.89 -13.68 2.46
C LYS A 74 -15.03 -14.09 0.99
N GLU A 75 -15.67 -15.23 0.72
CA GLU A 75 -15.91 -15.74 -0.63
C GLU A 75 -16.76 -14.76 -1.44
N GLU A 76 -17.91 -14.34 -0.90
CA GLU A 76 -18.76 -13.32 -1.51
C GLU A 76 -17.99 -12.02 -1.80
N TYR A 77 -17.15 -11.57 -0.87
CA TYR A 77 -16.29 -10.40 -1.08
C TYR A 77 -15.25 -10.62 -2.17
N THR A 78 -14.63 -11.80 -2.26
CA THR A 78 -13.62 -12.09 -3.28
C THR A 78 -14.22 -12.09 -4.68
N GLU A 79 -15.43 -12.63 -4.86
CA GLU A 79 -16.14 -12.63 -6.14
C GLU A 79 -16.51 -11.22 -6.57
N GLU A 80 -17.14 -10.45 -5.67
CA GLU A 80 -17.52 -9.06 -5.97
C GLU A 80 -16.29 -8.18 -6.19
N LYS A 81 -15.20 -8.44 -5.46
CA LYS A 81 -13.95 -7.72 -5.66
C LYS A 81 -13.34 -8.03 -7.02
N ALA A 82 -13.40 -9.27 -7.49
CA ALA A 82 -12.93 -9.60 -8.83
C ALA A 82 -13.72 -8.86 -9.92
N ILE A 83 -15.04 -8.73 -9.76
CA ILE A 83 -15.89 -7.95 -10.67
C ILE A 83 -15.55 -6.45 -10.59
N TYR A 84 -15.41 -5.93 -9.37
CA TYR A 84 -15.02 -4.53 -9.15
C TYR A 84 -13.65 -4.23 -9.77
N ASP A 85 -12.66 -5.09 -9.58
CA ASP A 85 -11.32 -4.90 -10.11
C ASP A 85 -11.39 -4.82 -11.66
N LYS A 86 -12.17 -5.68 -12.33
CA LYS A 86 -12.42 -5.60 -13.79
C LYS A 86 -13.06 -4.27 -14.19
N ASN A 87 -14.17 -3.90 -13.57
CA ASN A 87 -14.88 -2.64 -13.86
C ASN A 87 -14.00 -1.41 -13.58
N TYR A 88 -13.12 -1.49 -12.58
CA TYR A 88 -12.20 -0.42 -12.24
C TYR A 88 -11.07 -0.30 -13.26
N GLU A 89 -10.54 -1.41 -13.80
CA GLU A 89 -9.58 -1.37 -14.91
C GLU A 89 -10.20 -0.79 -16.18
N GLU A 90 -11.48 -1.07 -16.46
CA GLU A 90 -12.21 -0.41 -17.55
C GLU A 90 -12.41 1.08 -17.27
N TYR A 91 -12.81 1.44 -16.05
CA TYR A 91 -12.98 2.83 -15.63
C TYR A 91 -11.70 3.65 -15.82
N LYS A 92 -10.53 3.09 -15.50
CA LYS A 92 -9.23 3.76 -15.69
C LYS A 92 -8.95 4.18 -17.14
N LYS A 93 -9.58 3.52 -18.12
CA LYS A 93 -9.42 3.84 -19.55
C LYS A 93 -10.38 4.94 -20.03
N THR A 94 -11.34 5.35 -19.21
CA THR A 94 -12.34 6.37 -19.55
C THR A 94 -11.79 7.79 -19.38
N ASP A 95 -12.36 8.74 -20.12
CA ASP A 95 -12.03 10.17 -19.98
C ASP A 95 -12.41 10.74 -18.63
N ASP A 96 -13.41 10.16 -17.97
CA ASP A 96 -13.82 10.56 -16.62
C ASP A 96 -12.72 10.30 -15.59
N TYR A 97 -12.01 9.18 -15.72
CA TYR A 97 -10.84 8.91 -14.88
C TYR A 97 -9.72 9.92 -15.14
N LYS A 98 -9.46 10.30 -16.40
CA LYS A 98 -8.48 11.34 -16.75
C LYS A 98 -8.85 12.68 -16.08
N LYS A 99 -10.09 13.14 -16.24
CA LYS A 99 -10.62 14.37 -15.59
C LYS A 99 -10.46 14.33 -14.08
N TYR A 100 -10.72 13.17 -13.46
CA TYR A 100 -10.53 13.01 -12.02
C TYR A 100 -9.05 13.06 -11.62
N GLN A 101 -8.15 12.45 -12.39
CA GLN A 101 -6.70 12.58 -12.15
C GLN A 101 -6.22 14.03 -12.26
N ASP A 102 -6.69 14.77 -13.26
CA ASP A 102 -6.31 16.18 -13.43
C ASP A 102 -6.88 17.07 -12.34
N LEU A 103 -8.10 16.78 -11.86
CA LEU A 103 -8.64 17.38 -10.65
C LEU A 103 -7.77 17.09 -9.42
N LEU A 104 -7.29 15.85 -9.25
CA LEU A 104 -6.40 15.51 -8.13
C LEU A 104 -5.05 16.22 -8.22
N LYS A 105 -4.50 16.38 -9.43
CA LYS A 105 -3.28 17.15 -9.71
C LYS A 105 -3.47 18.62 -9.38
N SER A 106 -4.54 19.25 -9.89
CA SER A 106 -4.81 20.69 -9.67
C SER A 106 -5.05 21.03 -8.21
N LEU A 107 -5.67 20.13 -7.43
CA LEU A 107 -5.88 20.30 -6.00
C LEU A 107 -4.60 20.09 -5.15
N GLY A 108 -3.45 19.76 -5.76
CA GLY A 108 -2.21 19.47 -5.03
C GLY A 108 -2.28 18.25 -4.11
N THR A 109 -3.36 17.48 -4.19
CA THR A 109 -3.58 16.25 -3.41
C THR A 109 -2.90 15.04 -4.06
N PHE A 110 -2.57 15.15 -5.34
CA PHE A 110 -1.69 14.23 -6.05
C PHE A 110 -0.23 14.56 -5.76
N LYS A 111 0.38 13.81 -4.83
CA LYS A 111 1.84 13.79 -4.69
C LYS A 111 2.37 12.69 -5.60
N GLU A 112 2.96 13.09 -6.71
CA GLU A 112 3.70 12.17 -7.57
C GLU A 112 4.80 11.49 -6.73
N LYS A 113 4.84 10.16 -6.73
CA LYS A 113 5.91 9.42 -6.04
C LYS A 113 7.21 9.65 -6.80
N LYS A 114 8.03 10.58 -6.33
CA LYS A 114 9.39 10.77 -6.87
C LYS A 114 10.18 9.47 -6.69
N THR A 115 10.63 8.88 -7.79
CA THR A 115 11.59 7.77 -7.76
C THR A 115 12.87 8.27 -7.08
N LYS A 116 13.31 7.56 -6.04
CA LYS A 116 14.55 7.92 -5.35
C LYS A 116 15.73 7.51 -6.24
N ARG A 117 16.69 8.41 -6.44
CA ARG A 117 17.94 8.08 -7.14
C ARG A 117 18.62 6.90 -6.44
N GLN A 118 18.99 5.90 -7.22
CA GLN A 118 19.76 4.76 -6.76
C GLN A 118 21.24 5.15 -6.68
N SER A 119 21.89 4.87 -5.55
CA SER A 119 23.34 4.93 -5.42
C SER A 119 23.98 3.62 -5.88
N ALA A 120 25.30 3.64 -6.10
CA ALA A 120 26.08 2.43 -6.38
C ALA A 120 25.84 1.34 -5.31
N TYR A 121 25.84 1.74 -4.03
CA TYR A 121 25.55 0.86 -2.91
C TYR A 121 24.13 0.25 -2.99
N ASN A 122 23.11 1.04 -3.35
CA ASN A 122 21.73 0.52 -3.44
C ASN A 122 21.57 -0.55 -4.52
N VAL A 123 22.30 -0.41 -5.63
CA VAL A 123 22.31 -1.41 -6.70
C VAL A 123 23.06 -2.67 -6.25
N TYR A 124 24.26 -2.49 -5.69
CA TYR A 124 25.04 -3.59 -5.10
C TYR A 124 24.25 -4.37 -4.05
N TYR A 125 23.61 -3.65 -3.13
CA TYR A 125 22.82 -4.23 -2.06
C TYR A 125 21.72 -5.14 -2.59
N LYS A 126 20.94 -4.68 -3.58
CA LYS A 126 19.86 -5.48 -4.17
C LYS A 126 20.38 -6.77 -4.82
N GLU A 127 21.49 -6.68 -5.55
CA GLU A 127 22.10 -7.82 -6.25
C GLU A 127 22.68 -8.84 -5.25
N GLN A 128 23.46 -8.38 -4.27
CA GLN A 128 24.06 -9.25 -3.27
C GLN A 128 23.06 -9.83 -2.27
N TYR A 129 22.02 -9.07 -1.93
CA TYR A 129 20.96 -9.56 -1.05
C TYR A 129 20.29 -10.81 -1.61
N GLY A 130 19.93 -10.82 -2.90
CA GLY A 130 19.33 -12.01 -3.54
C GLY A 130 20.27 -13.22 -3.57
N ILE A 131 21.56 -13.00 -3.81
CA ILE A 131 22.57 -14.06 -3.84
C ILE A 131 22.79 -14.66 -2.45
N ILE A 132 23.03 -13.81 -1.45
CA ILE A 132 23.32 -14.25 -0.08
C ILE A 132 22.08 -14.91 0.52
N ALA A 133 20.89 -14.30 0.39
CA ALA A 133 19.64 -14.89 0.86
C ALA A 133 19.35 -16.28 0.27
N SER A 134 19.73 -16.51 -1.00
CA SER A 134 19.58 -17.81 -1.65
C SER A 134 20.60 -18.84 -1.17
N LYS A 135 21.84 -18.42 -0.90
CA LYS A 135 22.93 -19.30 -0.44
C LYS A 135 22.82 -19.67 1.02
N THR A 136 22.29 -18.77 1.85
CA THR A 136 22.29 -18.91 3.31
C THR A 136 20.88 -19.11 3.87
N LYS A 137 20.04 -19.91 3.19
CA LYS A 137 18.65 -20.19 3.59
C LYS A 137 18.55 -20.39 5.11
N GLY A 138 18.01 -19.40 5.82
CA GLY A 138 17.81 -19.42 7.28
C GLY A 138 18.46 -18.28 8.07
N LEU A 139 19.40 -17.52 7.51
CA LEU A 139 19.94 -16.32 8.16
C LEU A 139 18.93 -15.17 8.15
N GLU A 140 18.84 -14.44 9.27
CA GLU A 140 17.93 -13.30 9.37
C GLU A 140 18.38 -12.17 8.43
N MET A 141 17.40 -11.36 7.98
CA MET A 141 17.63 -10.19 7.13
C MET A 141 18.78 -9.29 7.64
N LYS A 142 18.89 -9.15 8.96
CA LYS A 142 19.87 -8.28 9.63
C LYS A 142 21.30 -8.78 9.45
N ASP A 143 21.53 -10.08 9.53
CA ASP A 143 22.86 -10.67 9.37
C ASP A 143 23.30 -10.59 7.91
N ILE A 144 22.39 -10.88 6.98
CA ILE A 144 22.63 -10.70 5.54
C ILE A 144 23.00 -9.23 5.24
N THR A 145 22.27 -8.29 5.83
CA THR A 145 22.55 -6.85 5.71
C THR A 145 23.94 -6.50 6.24
N ALA A 146 24.32 -7.02 7.41
CA ALA A 146 25.64 -6.78 8.01
C ALA A 146 26.78 -7.31 7.13
N ILE A 147 26.62 -8.50 6.54
CA ILE A 147 27.56 -9.07 5.58
C ILE A 147 27.71 -8.17 4.36
N ILE A 148 26.59 -7.70 3.78
CA ILE A 148 26.62 -6.83 2.59
C ILE A 148 27.31 -5.51 2.89
N VAL A 149 27.03 -4.89 4.04
CA VAL A 149 27.68 -3.64 4.47
C VAL A 149 29.18 -3.84 4.64
N LYS A 150 29.61 -4.94 5.26
CA LYS A 150 31.03 -5.26 5.42
C LYS A 150 31.70 -5.47 4.06
N ASN A 151 31.10 -6.27 3.19
CA ASN A 151 31.62 -6.53 1.84
C ASN A 151 31.71 -5.25 1.01
N TRP A 152 30.74 -4.33 1.10
CA TRP A 152 30.79 -3.04 0.39
C TRP A 152 31.94 -2.14 0.86
N LYS A 153 32.37 -2.25 2.12
CA LYS A 153 33.54 -1.49 2.62
C LYS A 153 34.85 -2.07 2.09
N GLU A 154 34.93 -3.39 1.99
CA GLU A 154 36.13 -4.14 1.58
C GLU A 154 36.27 -4.31 0.06
N ILE A 155 35.23 -3.99 -0.71
CA ILE A 155 35.22 -4.16 -2.17
C ILE A 155 36.23 -3.23 -2.87
N ASP A 156 36.80 -3.74 -3.95
CA ASP A 156 37.79 -3.05 -4.76
C ASP A 156 37.20 -1.84 -5.51
N GLU A 157 38.04 -0.83 -5.73
CA GLU A 157 37.70 0.40 -6.43
C GLU A 157 37.13 0.19 -7.86
N PRO A 158 37.67 -0.71 -8.71
CA PRO A 158 37.09 -0.95 -10.03
C PRO A 158 35.68 -1.52 -9.94
N THR A 159 35.40 -2.41 -8.98
CA THR A 159 34.06 -2.94 -8.78
C THR A 159 33.09 -1.87 -8.26
N LYS A 160 33.53 -0.96 -7.38
CA LYS A 160 32.71 0.22 -6.99
C LYS A 160 32.33 1.06 -8.21
N LYS A 161 33.25 1.26 -9.16
CA LYS A 161 32.98 1.99 -10.40
C LYS A 161 31.94 1.27 -11.27
N ILE A 162 32.01 -0.06 -11.40
CA ILE A 162 30.98 -0.84 -12.12
C ILE A 162 29.59 -0.60 -11.51
N TYR A 163 29.47 -0.63 -10.18
CA TYR A 163 28.18 -0.36 -9.53
C TYR A 163 27.74 1.10 -9.63
N ALA A 164 28.66 2.06 -9.73
CA ALA A 164 28.35 3.46 -10.02
C ALA A 164 27.76 3.64 -11.43
N GLU A 165 28.36 3.01 -12.45
CA GLU A 165 27.81 3.01 -13.81
C GLU A 165 26.46 2.29 -13.88
N LYS A 166 26.30 1.14 -13.21
CA LYS A 166 25.00 0.46 -13.09
C LYS A 166 23.94 1.36 -12.44
N ALA A 167 24.31 2.10 -11.39
CA ALA A 167 23.40 3.03 -10.73
C ALA A 167 23.03 4.22 -11.62
N LYS A 168 23.99 4.75 -12.40
CA LYS A 168 23.73 5.79 -13.40
C LYS A 168 22.73 5.30 -14.43
N LYS A 169 23.00 4.16 -15.07
CA LYS A 169 22.08 3.53 -16.04
C LYS A 169 20.68 3.29 -15.47
N ALA A 170 20.58 2.79 -14.24
CA ALA A 170 19.28 2.57 -13.59
C ALA A 170 18.53 3.89 -13.30
N ASN A 171 19.24 4.96 -12.97
CA ASN A 171 18.64 6.29 -12.80
C ASN A 171 18.20 6.88 -14.13
N ASP A 172 18.97 6.68 -15.19
CA ASP A 172 18.65 7.15 -16.54
C ASP A 172 17.41 6.42 -17.09
N LEU A 173 17.34 5.09 -16.95
CA LEU A 173 16.13 4.31 -17.29
C LEU A 173 14.89 4.78 -16.49
N ASN A 174 15.05 5.06 -15.19
CA ASN A 174 13.96 5.60 -14.38
C ASN A 174 13.53 7.01 -14.80
N LYS A 175 14.44 7.78 -15.42
CA LYS A 175 14.15 9.11 -15.96
C LYS A 175 13.46 9.00 -17.32
N GLU A 176 13.88 8.07 -18.17
CA GLU A 176 13.30 7.79 -19.49
C GLU A 176 11.88 7.24 -19.37
N ASN A 177 11.67 6.20 -18.55
CA ASN A 177 10.34 5.68 -18.20
C ASN A 177 9.40 6.73 -17.58
N LYS A 178 9.96 7.81 -17.02
CA LYS A 178 9.18 8.95 -16.52
C LYS A 178 8.84 9.96 -17.63
N GLY A 179 9.71 10.10 -18.63
CA GLY A 179 9.49 10.97 -19.79
C GLY A 179 8.42 10.43 -20.74
N GLU A 180 8.37 9.12 -20.96
CA GLU A 180 7.39 8.49 -21.87
C GLU A 180 5.94 8.52 -21.35
N VAL A 181 5.73 8.64 -20.04
CA VAL A 181 4.37 8.73 -19.45
C VAL A 181 3.81 10.18 -19.50
N GLY A 182 4.59 11.13 -20.03
CA GLY A 182 4.24 12.55 -20.08
C GLY A 182 3.85 13.09 -21.45
N ASP A 183 3.90 12.29 -22.52
CA ASP A 183 3.65 12.73 -23.90
C ASP A 183 2.80 11.69 -24.64
N SER A 184 1.55 11.54 -24.19
CA SER A 184 0.47 10.93 -24.97
C SER A 184 -0.70 11.91 -24.96
N ASP A 185 -0.42 13.12 -25.45
CA ASP A 185 -1.43 14.04 -25.97
C ASP A 185 -1.40 13.89 -27.50
N GLU A 186 -2.32 13.06 -28.00
CA GLU A 186 -2.85 13.16 -29.36
C GLU A 186 -4.37 12.99 -29.30
#